data_AF-A0A962HA63-F1
#
_entry.id   AF-A0A962HA63-F1
#
_cell.length_a   1.000
_cell.length_b   1.000
_cell.length_c   1.000
_cell.angle_alpha   90.00
_cell.angle_beta   90.00
_cell.angle_gamma   90.00
#
_symmetry.space_group_name_H-M   'P 1'
#
loop_
_entity.id
_entity.type
_entity.pdbx_description
1 polymer ?
#
loop_
_entity_poly.entity_id
_entity_poly.type
_entity_poly.pdbx_seq_one_letter_code
_entity_poly.pdbx_strand_id
1 'polypeptide(L)'
;MDTTRKLWIGLILLLVSGFGVLLWMGGVIHQQAPPMPARIVSESGQVLYTRADIEQGRQVWQSFGGQQLGSIWGHGALVAPDWSADWLHREAEAMLELAAQASDGLGYASLPAGAQARLQAEVQPLMRKNTYDAERDQLLVSDVRAQAITQVAAHYESLFSSDPATHQLRVGYAMREDTVPDADHRHALTGFFFWSAWAAVTERPGEAMSYTQNWPYEPLVGNRPTSSTFIWTVFSILFMIAGIGLMAWHYAVWHGKEAPVVPPAKDPLAGLLVTPSMKATAKYFWVVIALFLVQILLGAITAHYQVEGQNAYGFALSEVLPYS
;
A
#
# COMPACT_ATOMS: atom_id res chain seq x y z
N MET A 1 -26.09 41.28 -8.59
CA MET A 1 -24.96 40.43 -9.02
C MET A 1 -25.52 39.28 -9.84
N ASP A 2 -25.11 39.12 -11.09
CA ASP A 2 -25.61 38.08 -12.01
C ASP A 2 -25.43 36.66 -11.43
N THR A 3 -26.35 35.75 -11.73
CA THR A 3 -26.33 34.34 -11.28
C THR A 3 -25.02 33.66 -11.68
N THR A 4 -24.57 33.89 -12.90
CA THR A 4 -23.27 33.41 -13.41
C THR A 4 -22.12 33.87 -12.52
N ARG A 5 -22.09 35.16 -12.15
CA ARG A 5 -21.03 35.71 -11.28
C ARG A 5 -21.04 35.07 -9.89
N LYS A 6 -22.22 34.81 -9.32
CA LYS A 6 -22.35 34.10 -8.03
C LYS A 6 -21.77 32.68 -8.10
N LEU A 7 -22.10 31.94 -9.16
CA LEU A 7 -21.59 30.57 -9.35
C LEU A 7 -20.07 30.54 -9.55
N TRP A 8 -19.52 31.47 -10.33
CA TRP A 8 -18.06 31.59 -10.50
C TRP A 8 -17.33 31.94 -9.20
N ILE A 9 -17.88 32.86 -8.40
CA ILE A 9 -17.31 33.18 -7.09
C ILE A 9 -17.38 31.94 -6.17
N GLY A 10 -18.49 31.22 -6.17
CA GLY A 10 -18.63 29.96 -5.43
C GLY A 10 -17.60 28.92 -5.85
N LEU A 11 -17.40 28.73 -7.16
CA LEU A 11 -16.39 27.82 -7.70
C LEU A 11 -14.96 28.25 -7.31
N ILE A 12 -14.63 29.53 -7.44
CA ILE A 12 -13.30 30.05 -7.06
C ILE A 12 -13.05 29.81 -5.57
N LEU A 13 -14.03 30.10 -4.71
CA LEU A 13 -13.91 29.86 -3.27
C LEU A 13 -13.69 28.38 -2.97
N LEU A 14 -14.47 27.49 -3.62
CA LEU A 14 -14.31 26.04 -3.49
C LEU A 14 -12.89 25.60 -3.87
N LEU A 15 -12.41 26.02 -5.03
CA LEU A 15 -11.08 25.66 -5.53
C LEU A 15 -9.97 26.18 -4.61
N VAL A 16 -10.02 27.47 -4.22
CA VAL A 16 -9.02 28.07 -3.33
C VAL A 16 -9.00 27.36 -1.98
N SER A 17 -10.17 27.07 -1.39
CA SER A 17 -10.23 26.33 -0.12
C SER A 17 -9.73 24.90 -0.26
N GLY A 18 -10.11 24.19 -1.32
CA GLY A 18 -9.74 22.79 -1.53
C GLY A 18 -8.24 22.63 -1.77
N PHE A 19 -7.67 23.45 -2.66
CA PHE A 19 -6.22 23.46 -2.89
C PHE A 19 -5.44 23.97 -1.68
N GLY A 20 -5.98 24.95 -0.93
CA GLY A 20 -5.37 25.43 0.31
C GLY A 20 -5.22 24.31 1.34
N VAL A 21 -6.27 23.53 1.58
CA VAL A 21 -6.23 22.37 2.48
C VAL A 21 -5.28 21.29 1.96
N LEU A 22 -5.31 20.99 0.65
CA LEU A 22 -4.44 19.99 0.04
C LEU A 22 -2.96 20.32 0.19
N LEU A 23 -2.56 21.57 -0.10
CA LEU A 23 -1.17 22.03 0.03
C LEU A 23 -0.71 22.02 1.48
N TRP A 24 -1.57 22.49 2.40
CA TRP A 24 -1.28 22.45 3.83
C TRP A 24 -1.05 21.00 4.31
N MET A 25 -1.94 20.07 3.97
CA MET A 25 -1.81 18.66 4.34
C MET A 25 -0.57 18.01 3.71
N GLY A 26 -0.24 18.35 2.46
CA GLY A 26 0.99 17.89 1.80
C GLY A 26 2.25 18.31 2.56
N GLY A 27 2.29 19.54 3.08
CA GLY A 27 3.37 20.02 3.94
C GLY A 27 3.49 19.24 5.25
N VAL A 28 2.36 18.92 5.88
CA VAL A 28 2.32 18.09 7.10
C VAL A 28 2.84 16.67 6.82
N ILE A 29 2.41 16.05 5.72
CA ILE A 29 2.88 14.70 5.31
C ILE A 29 4.40 14.68 5.14
N HIS A 30 4.98 15.71 4.51
CA HIS A 30 6.43 15.76 4.30
C HIS A 30 7.21 15.87 5.61
N GLN A 31 6.72 16.64 6.57
CA GLN A 31 7.39 16.85 7.87
C GLN A 31 7.21 15.68 8.84
N GLN A 32 6.11 14.93 8.70
CA GLN A 32 5.74 13.84 9.61
C GLN A 32 5.92 12.44 8.99
N ALA A 33 6.59 12.34 7.84
CA ALA A 33 6.91 11.07 7.21
C ALA A 33 7.81 10.21 8.12
N PRO A 34 7.69 8.87 8.08
CA PRO A 34 8.61 8.00 8.78
C PRO A 34 10.06 8.27 8.31
N PRO A 35 11.02 8.46 9.23
CA PRO A 35 12.40 8.71 8.84
C PRO A 35 13.01 7.46 8.19
N MET A 36 13.98 7.68 7.30
CA MET A 36 14.81 6.62 6.73
C MET A 36 16.21 6.73 7.33
N PRO A 37 16.55 5.91 8.34
CA PRO A 37 17.80 6.08 9.10
C PRO A 37 19.04 5.88 8.21
N ALA A 38 20.14 6.56 8.51
CA ALA A 38 21.43 6.32 7.83
C ALA A 38 21.92 4.88 8.01
N ARG A 39 21.68 4.29 9.19
CA ARG A 39 21.96 2.88 9.48
C ARG A 39 21.01 2.31 10.53
N ILE A 40 20.74 1.03 10.40
CA ILE A 40 20.02 0.20 11.35
C ILE A 40 21.05 -0.70 12.03
N VAL A 41 21.15 -0.60 13.36
CA VAL A 41 22.19 -1.26 14.15
C VAL A 41 21.60 -2.04 15.31
N SER A 42 22.19 -3.19 15.62
CA SER A 42 21.88 -3.94 16.83
C SER A 42 22.52 -3.29 18.07
N GLU A 43 22.05 -3.66 19.27
CA GLU A 43 22.67 -3.27 20.55
C GLU A 43 24.13 -3.74 20.67
N SER A 44 24.47 -4.88 20.07
CA SER A 44 25.84 -5.39 19.93
C SER A 44 26.71 -4.65 18.90
N GLY A 45 26.14 -3.71 18.13
CA GLY A 45 26.86 -2.89 17.15
C GLY A 45 26.94 -3.48 15.74
N GLN A 46 26.23 -4.58 15.46
CA GLN A 46 26.11 -5.13 14.11
C GLN A 46 25.25 -4.18 13.25
N VAL A 47 25.78 -3.77 12.10
CA VAL A 47 24.98 -3.04 11.09
C VAL A 47 24.14 -4.07 10.33
N LEU A 48 22.82 -3.89 10.33
CA LEU A 48 21.89 -4.74 9.60
C LEU A 48 21.62 -4.21 8.19
N TYR A 49 21.32 -2.91 8.09
CA TYR A 49 21.08 -2.23 6.83
C TYR A 49 21.55 -0.78 6.92
N THR A 50 21.94 -0.21 5.80
CA THR A 50 22.20 1.23 5.62
C THR A 50 21.06 1.89 4.84
N ARG A 51 21.02 3.23 4.84
CA ARG A 51 20.10 3.97 3.96
C ARG A 51 20.26 3.58 2.50
N ALA A 52 21.50 3.36 2.05
CA ALA A 52 21.79 2.96 0.67
C ALA A 52 21.14 1.60 0.35
N ASP A 53 21.17 0.64 1.29
CA ASP A 53 20.52 -0.66 1.12
C ASP A 53 19.00 -0.50 1.02
N ILE A 54 18.37 0.31 1.87
CA ILE A 54 16.92 0.57 1.84
C ILE A 54 16.52 1.25 0.52
N GLU A 55 17.28 2.24 0.07
CA GLU A 55 17.01 2.96 -1.17
C GLU A 55 17.23 2.08 -2.40
N GLN A 56 18.28 1.25 -2.41
CA GLN A 56 18.52 0.25 -3.44
C GLN A 56 17.39 -0.79 -3.45
N GLY A 57 16.98 -1.28 -2.29
CA GLY A 57 15.86 -2.21 -2.13
C GLY A 57 14.56 -1.65 -2.72
N ARG A 58 14.28 -0.36 -2.51
CA ARG A 58 13.14 0.32 -3.12
C ARG A 58 13.25 0.35 -4.65
N GLN A 59 14.44 0.58 -5.21
CA GLN A 59 14.65 0.57 -6.66
C GLN A 59 14.51 -0.84 -7.25
N VAL A 60 15.05 -1.86 -6.56
CA VAL A 60 14.88 -3.27 -6.91
C VAL A 60 13.39 -3.63 -6.90
N TRP A 61 12.65 -3.25 -5.86
CA TRP A 61 11.20 -3.44 -5.78
C TRP A 61 10.46 -2.82 -6.97
N GLN A 62 10.80 -1.59 -7.35
CA GLN A 62 10.23 -0.92 -8.52
C GLN A 62 10.57 -1.65 -9.83
N SER A 63 11.76 -2.23 -9.94
CA SER A 63 12.28 -2.82 -11.18
C SER A 63 11.53 -4.08 -11.63
N PHE A 64 11.02 -4.88 -10.69
CA PHE A 64 10.25 -6.09 -11.02
C PHE A 64 8.74 -5.86 -11.11
N GLY A 65 8.27 -4.61 -11.02
CA GLY A 65 6.86 -4.24 -11.17
C GLY A 65 6.26 -3.52 -9.95
N GLY A 66 6.96 -3.51 -8.81
CA GLY A 66 6.56 -2.79 -7.60
C GLY A 66 5.16 -3.17 -7.12
N GLN A 67 4.22 -2.24 -7.25
CA GLN A 67 2.81 -2.42 -6.88
C GLN A 67 2.03 -3.34 -7.81
N GLN A 68 2.60 -3.78 -8.95
CA GLN A 68 1.93 -4.71 -9.84
C GLN A 68 2.07 -6.18 -9.40
N LEU A 69 3.03 -6.50 -8.53
CA LEU A 69 3.21 -7.87 -8.02
C LEU A 69 2.43 -8.12 -6.73
N GLY A 70 2.67 -7.27 -5.72
CA GLY A 70 1.99 -7.28 -4.43
C GLY A 70 1.74 -5.85 -3.97
N SER A 71 1.59 -5.65 -2.65
CA SER A 71 1.32 -4.33 -2.09
C SER A 71 2.35 -3.90 -1.04
N ILE A 72 2.47 -2.58 -0.89
CA ILE A 72 3.18 -1.93 0.22
C ILE A 72 2.21 -0.93 0.82
N TRP A 73 2.00 -1.01 2.13
CA TRP A 73 1.06 -0.12 2.84
C TRP A 73 -0.35 -0.14 2.26
N GLY A 74 -0.82 -1.31 1.83
CA GLY A 74 -2.15 -1.57 1.28
C GLY A 74 -2.35 -1.11 -0.15
N HIS A 75 -1.33 -0.56 -0.80
CA HIS A 75 -1.39 -0.09 -2.19
C HIS A 75 -0.64 -1.04 -3.11
N GLY A 76 -1.38 -1.73 -3.97
CA GLY A 76 -0.83 -2.59 -5.02
C GLY A 76 -1.75 -3.73 -5.41
N ALA A 77 -1.17 -4.73 -6.05
CA ALA A 77 -1.84 -5.96 -6.45
C ALA A 77 -2.23 -6.82 -5.25
N LEU A 78 -3.19 -7.72 -5.46
CA LEU A 78 -3.87 -8.47 -4.40
C LEU A 78 -3.59 -9.98 -4.43
N VAL A 79 -2.74 -10.45 -5.35
CA VAL A 79 -2.42 -11.88 -5.48
C VAL A 79 -1.26 -12.24 -4.55
N ALA A 80 -0.10 -11.58 -4.72
CA ALA A 80 0.94 -11.63 -3.72
C ALA A 80 0.52 -10.83 -2.47
N PRO A 81 1.09 -11.11 -1.29
CA PRO A 81 0.71 -10.42 -0.07
C PRO A 81 1.10 -8.93 -0.07
N ASP A 82 0.64 -8.21 0.94
CA ASP A 82 1.26 -6.94 1.30
C ASP A 82 2.58 -7.24 2.03
N TRP A 83 3.70 -6.79 1.47
CA TRP A 83 5.02 -7.11 1.99
C TRP A 83 5.31 -6.43 3.33
N SER A 84 4.71 -5.26 3.60
CA SER A 84 4.84 -4.59 4.90
C SER A 84 4.09 -5.37 5.99
N ALA A 85 2.91 -5.90 5.67
CA ALA A 85 2.11 -6.67 6.61
C ALA A 85 2.65 -8.09 6.84
N ASP A 86 3.03 -8.79 5.76
CA ASP A 86 3.61 -10.13 5.83
C ASP A 86 4.95 -10.10 6.58
N TRP A 87 5.81 -9.11 6.30
CA TRP A 87 7.06 -8.92 7.05
C TRP A 87 6.76 -8.68 8.53
N LEU A 88 5.87 -7.75 8.85
CA LEU A 88 5.53 -7.41 10.24
C LEU A 88 5.05 -8.62 11.02
N HIS A 89 4.18 -9.43 10.41
CA HIS A 89 3.67 -10.65 11.03
C HIS A 89 4.79 -11.66 11.30
N ARG A 90 5.60 -11.97 10.28
CA ARG A 90 6.73 -12.91 10.39
C ARG A 90 7.77 -12.45 11.41
N GLU A 91 8.05 -11.15 11.47
CA GLU A 91 8.97 -10.57 12.46
C GLU A 91 8.42 -10.73 13.88
N ALA A 92 7.12 -10.48 14.08
CA ALA A 92 6.47 -10.67 15.38
C ALA A 92 6.48 -12.14 15.82
N GLU A 93 6.15 -13.06 14.92
CA GLU A 93 6.22 -14.50 15.18
C GLU A 93 7.64 -14.97 15.50
N ALA A 94 8.64 -14.52 14.74
CA ALA A 94 10.04 -14.86 14.98
C ALA A 94 10.53 -14.33 16.34
N MET A 95 10.15 -13.12 16.73
CA MET A 95 10.47 -12.59 18.06
C MET A 95 9.81 -13.42 19.19
N LEU A 96 8.55 -13.84 19.00
CA LEU A 96 7.83 -14.66 19.97
C LEU A 96 8.41 -16.06 20.08
N GLU A 97 8.82 -16.66 18.97
CA GLU A 97 9.47 -17.97 18.92
C GLU A 97 10.83 -17.93 19.63
N LEU A 98 11.65 -16.91 19.34
CA LEU A 98 12.93 -16.70 20.02
C LEU A 98 12.74 -16.52 21.54
N ALA A 99 11.73 -15.76 21.95
CA ALA A 99 11.42 -15.55 23.36
C ALA A 99 10.94 -16.84 24.05
N ALA A 100 10.04 -17.60 23.40
CA ALA A 100 9.52 -18.87 23.90
C ALA A 100 10.64 -19.92 24.05
N GLN A 101 11.52 -20.01 23.07
CA GLN A 101 12.67 -20.92 23.11
C GLN A 101 13.64 -20.54 24.24
N ALA A 102 13.83 -19.25 24.50
CA ALA A 102 14.70 -18.76 25.56
C ALA A 102 14.13 -18.96 26.97
N SER A 103 12.82 -18.79 27.17
CA SER A 103 12.20 -18.91 28.50
C SER A 103 11.77 -20.32 28.87
N ASP A 104 11.18 -21.06 27.93
CA ASP A 104 10.48 -22.32 28.20
C ASP A 104 11.08 -23.51 27.43
N GLY A 105 11.96 -23.25 26.45
CA GLY A 105 12.58 -24.29 25.61
C GLY A 105 11.59 -24.98 24.66
N LEU A 106 10.42 -24.37 24.44
CA LEU A 106 9.34 -24.83 23.59
C LEU A 106 9.04 -23.79 22.52
N GLY A 107 8.48 -24.21 21.39
CA GLY A 107 7.98 -23.27 20.38
C GLY A 107 6.74 -22.51 20.85
N TYR A 108 6.59 -21.27 20.41
CA TYR A 108 5.55 -20.33 20.88
C TYR A 108 4.14 -20.90 20.71
N ALA A 109 3.86 -21.52 19.57
CA ALA A 109 2.58 -22.15 19.28
C ALA A 109 2.23 -23.34 20.21
N SER A 110 3.22 -23.94 20.86
CA SER A 110 3.04 -25.06 21.80
C SER A 110 2.84 -24.62 23.25
N LEU A 111 3.02 -23.32 23.55
CA LEU A 111 2.86 -22.79 24.89
C LEU A 111 1.38 -22.70 25.30
N PRO A 112 1.05 -22.84 26.60
CA PRO A 112 -0.28 -22.53 27.11
C PRO A 112 -0.65 -21.06 26.87
N ALA A 113 -1.94 -20.76 26.66
CA ALA A 113 -2.42 -19.42 26.34
C ALA A 113 -1.95 -18.32 27.31
N GLY A 114 -1.80 -18.63 28.61
CA GLY A 114 -1.27 -17.68 29.60
C GLY A 114 0.20 -17.33 29.37
N ALA A 115 1.03 -18.30 28.95
CA ALA A 115 2.43 -18.06 28.60
C ALA A 115 2.56 -17.33 27.26
N GLN A 116 1.72 -17.66 26.28
CA GLN A 116 1.64 -16.91 25.02
C GLN A 116 1.30 -15.44 25.25
N ALA A 117 0.26 -15.17 26.05
CA ALA A 117 -0.16 -13.81 26.37
C ALA A 117 0.92 -13.02 27.14
N ARG A 118 1.66 -13.69 28.04
CA ARG A 118 2.82 -13.10 28.73
C ARG A 118 3.89 -12.66 27.72
N LEU A 119 4.33 -13.56 26.84
CA LEU A 119 5.37 -13.26 25.85
C LEU A 119 4.91 -12.19 24.85
N GLN A 120 3.65 -12.21 24.43
CA GLN A 120 3.08 -11.16 23.59
C GLN A 120 3.13 -9.79 24.27
N ALA A 121 2.78 -9.71 25.55
CA ALA A 121 2.85 -8.46 26.32
C ALA A 121 4.29 -7.96 26.52
N GLU A 122 5.29 -8.86 26.51
CA GLU A 122 6.70 -8.53 26.60
C GLU A 122 7.29 -8.08 25.24
N VAL A 123 6.94 -8.76 24.13
CA VAL A 123 7.46 -8.47 22.78
C VAL A 123 6.82 -7.24 22.16
N GLN A 124 5.51 -7.05 22.35
CA GLN A 124 4.77 -5.93 21.77
C GLN A 124 5.43 -4.56 21.99
N PRO A 125 5.80 -4.13 23.21
CA PRO A 125 6.44 -2.83 23.42
C PRO A 125 7.82 -2.73 22.73
N LEU A 126 8.54 -3.84 22.54
CA LEU A 126 9.84 -3.82 21.84
C LEU A 126 9.69 -3.52 20.34
N MET A 127 8.59 -3.94 19.73
CA MET A 127 8.30 -3.65 18.32
C MET A 127 7.72 -2.24 18.13
N ARG A 128 6.84 -1.80 19.04
CA ARG A 128 6.15 -0.52 18.97
C ARG A 128 7.01 0.68 19.35
N LYS A 129 7.93 0.52 20.30
CA LYS A 129 8.76 1.63 20.79
C LYS A 129 9.62 2.20 19.66
N ASN A 130 9.61 3.52 19.56
CA ASN A 130 10.49 4.23 18.64
C ASN A 130 11.91 4.33 19.20
N THR A 131 12.84 3.70 18.50
CA THR A 131 14.27 3.66 18.83
C THR A 131 15.12 4.38 17.78
N TYR A 132 14.50 5.21 16.94
CA TYR A 132 15.21 6.09 16.03
C TYR A 132 15.79 7.30 16.78
N ASP A 133 17.10 7.47 16.68
CA ASP A 133 17.86 8.59 17.20
C ASP A 133 18.12 9.59 16.06
N ALA A 134 17.48 10.76 16.14
CA ALA A 134 17.61 11.82 15.15
C ALA A 134 18.97 12.52 15.17
N GLU A 135 19.68 12.56 16.31
CA GLU A 135 21.02 13.17 16.39
C GLU A 135 22.07 12.29 15.70
N ARG A 136 21.92 10.97 15.85
CA ARG A 136 22.83 9.97 15.29
C ARG A 136 22.40 9.47 13.90
N ASP A 137 21.18 9.80 13.47
CA ASP A 137 20.53 9.28 12.25
C ASP A 137 20.55 7.74 12.22
N GLN A 138 20.11 7.13 13.32
CA GLN A 138 20.28 5.70 13.59
C GLN A 138 19.03 5.07 14.18
N LEU A 139 18.68 3.89 13.67
CA LEU A 139 17.70 3.03 14.32
C LEU A 139 18.42 1.95 15.11
N LEU A 140 18.25 1.94 16.43
CA LEU A 140 18.78 0.91 17.31
C LEU A 140 17.74 -0.20 17.51
N VAL A 141 18.09 -1.45 17.22
CA VAL A 141 17.24 -2.62 17.50
C VAL A 141 17.91 -3.54 18.51
N SER A 142 17.12 -4.26 19.32
CA SER A 142 17.68 -5.25 20.23
C SER A 142 18.33 -6.40 19.47
N ASP A 143 19.28 -7.09 20.09
CA ASP A 143 19.94 -8.25 19.46
C ASP A 143 18.94 -9.37 19.11
N VAL A 144 17.88 -9.55 19.93
CA VAL A 144 16.80 -10.49 19.64
C VAL A 144 16.02 -10.08 18.40
N ARG A 145 15.70 -8.78 18.26
CA ARG A 145 15.01 -8.27 17.08
C ARG A 145 15.90 -8.34 15.84
N ALA A 146 17.21 -8.10 15.97
CA ALA A 146 18.19 -8.30 14.89
C ALA A 146 18.22 -9.75 14.38
N GLN A 147 18.14 -10.72 15.28
CA GLN A 147 18.02 -12.14 14.91
C GLN A 147 16.71 -12.43 14.17
N ALA A 148 15.57 -11.91 14.66
CA ALA A 148 14.28 -12.03 13.98
C ALA A 148 14.31 -11.43 12.57
N ILE A 149 14.85 -10.21 12.42
CA ILE A 149 15.04 -9.53 11.13
C ILE A 149 15.85 -10.41 10.17
N THR A 150 16.92 -11.05 10.65
CA THR A 150 17.77 -11.92 9.82
C THR A 150 17.02 -13.18 9.38
N GLN A 151 16.21 -13.79 10.26
CA GLN A 151 15.39 -14.95 9.90
C GLN A 151 14.34 -14.62 8.85
N VAL A 152 13.68 -13.46 8.99
CA VAL A 152 12.67 -12.99 8.03
C VAL A 152 13.32 -12.59 6.69
N ALA A 153 14.49 -11.96 6.71
CA ALA A 153 15.24 -11.64 5.51
C ALA A 153 15.56 -12.91 4.69
N ALA A 154 16.02 -13.98 5.34
CA ALA A 154 16.31 -15.25 4.67
C ALA A 154 15.07 -15.84 3.96
N HIS A 155 13.87 -15.69 4.53
CA HIS A 155 12.64 -16.11 3.87
C HIS A 155 12.41 -15.37 2.54
N TYR A 156 12.58 -14.05 2.52
CA TYR A 156 12.37 -13.24 1.32
C TYR A 156 13.51 -13.41 0.30
N GLU A 157 14.76 -13.55 0.75
CA GLU A 157 15.87 -13.89 -0.13
C GLU A 157 15.64 -15.24 -0.84
N SER A 158 15.06 -16.23 -0.15
CA SER A 158 14.60 -17.48 -0.77
C SER A 158 13.43 -17.24 -1.72
N LEU A 159 12.38 -16.55 -1.27
CA LEU A 159 11.14 -16.32 -2.04
C LEU A 159 11.40 -15.63 -3.38
N PHE A 160 12.25 -14.61 -3.42
CA PHE A 160 12.56 -13.82 -4.62
C PHE A 160 13.65 -14.43 -5.51
N SER A 161 14.20 -15.59 -5.13
CA SER A 161 15.16 -16.37 -5.92
C SER A 161 14.48 -17.52 -6.69
N SER A 162 15.26 -18.55 -7.05
CA SER A 162 14.80 -19.82 -7.59
C SER A 162 14.85 -20.99 -6.59
N ASP A 163 14.89 -20.71 -5.27
CA ASP A 163 14.96 -21.74 -4.23
C ASP A 163 13.74 -22.69 -4.29
N PRO A 164 13.93 -24.02 -4.45
CA PRO A 164 12.83 -24.98 -4.47
C PRO A 164 11.93 -24.96 -3.24
N ALA A 165 12.44 -24.55 -2.08
CA ALA A 165 11.68 -24.50 -0.83
C ALA A 165 10.50 -23.52 -0.88
N THR A 166 10.62 -22.46 -1.69
CA THR A 166 9.62 -21.39 -1.81
C THR A 166 8.88 -21.42 -3.15
N HIS A 167 9.10 -22.44 -3.98
CA HIS A 167 8.44 -22.58 -5.30
C HIS A 167 6.91 -22.58 -5.19
N GLN A 168 6.34 -23.35 -4.27
CA GLN A 168 4.87 -23.40 -4.09
C GLN A 168 4.29 -22.04 -3.68
N LEU A 169 5.03 -21.24 -2.90
CA LEU A 169 4.62 -19.88 -2.56
C LEU A 169 4.69 -18.96 -3.78
N ARG A 170 5.75 -19.04 -4.59
CA ARG A 170 5.82 -18.26 -5.84
C ARG A 170 4.67 -18.58 -6.79
N VAL A 171 4.30 -19.86 -6.94
CA VAL A 171 3.11 -20.26 -7.70
C VAL A 171 1.85 -19.62 -7.11
N GLY A 172 1.65 -19.72 -5.79
CA GLY A 172 0.50 -19.12 -5.11
C GLY A 172 0.43 -17.59 -5.20
N TYR A 173 1.58 -16.92 -5.29
CA TYR A 173 1.70 -15.47 -5.42
C TYR A 173 1.78 -15.00 -6.88
N ALA A 174 1.64 -15.91 -7.85
CA ALA A 174 1.82 -15.64 -9.28
C ALA A 174 3.16 -14.96 -9.62
N MET A 175 4.20 -15.23 -8.83
CA MET A 175 5.55 -14.72 -9.04
C MET A 175 6.28 -15.58 -10.06
N ARG A 176 7.02 -14.97 -10.99
CA ARG A 176 7.96 -15.73 -11.83
C ARG A 176 9.10 -16.29 -10.98
N GLU A 177 9.68 -17.41 -11.42
CA GLU A 177 10.93 -17.89 -10.85
C GLU A 177 12.04 -16.86 -11.02
N ASP A 178 12.96 -16.81 -10.06
CA ASP A 178 14.13 -15.93 -10.10
C ASP A 178 13.75 -14.45 -10.34
N THR A 179 12.74 -13.97 -9.60
CA THR A 179 12.19 -12.61 -9.75
C THR A 179 13.29 -11.55 -9.56
N VAL A 180 14.22 -11.77 -8.63
CA VAL A 180 15.42 -10.95 -8.38
C VAL A 180 16.65 -11.86 -8.37
N PRO A 181 17.37 -12.01 -9.50
CA PRO A 181 18.48 -12.96 -9.63
C PRO A 181 19.71 -12.64 -8.76
N ASP A 182 20.01 -11.35 -8.61
CA ASP A 182 21.17 -10.88 -7.86
C ASP A 182 20.94 -10.97 -6.34
N ALA A 183 21.88 -11.58 -5.61
CA ALA A 183 21.75 -11.82 -4.18
C ALA A 183 21.85 -10.54 -3.34
N ASP A 184 22.72 -9.61 -3.73
CA ASP A 184 22.88 -8.32 -3.03
C ASP A 184 21.62 -7.47 -3.21
N HIS A 185 20.97 -7.54 -4.38
CA HIS A 185 19.67 -6.92 -4.61
C HIS A 185 18.54 -7.55 -3.77
N ARG A 186 18.55 -8.86 -3.57
CA ARG A 186 17.59 -9.50 -2.65
C ARG A 186 17.81 -9.06 -1.21
N HIS A 187 19.06 -8.96 -0.77
CA HIS A 187 19.37 -8.43 0.55
C HIS A 187 18.95 -6.96 0.72
N ALA A 188 19.20 -6.11 -0.27
CA ALA A 188 18.74 -4.73 -0.26
C ALA A 188 17.20 -4.64 -0.19
N LEU A 189 16.50 -5.50 -0.96
CA LEU A 189 15.04 -5.59 -0.98
C LEU A 189 14.46 -5.88 0.41
N THR A 190 15.07 -6.79 1.19
CA THR A 190 14.62 -7.09 2.55
C THR A 190 14.80 -5.91 3.49
N GLY A 191 15.83 -5.08 3.29
CA GLY A 191 15.99 -3.81 4.01
C GLY A 191 14.83 -2.83 3.75
N PHE A 192 14.33 -2.77 2.52
CA PHE A 192 13.16 -1.95 2.18
C PHE A 192 11.86 -2.47 2.80
N PHE A 193 11.62 -3.79 2.77
CA PHE A 193 10.45 -4.40 3.41
C PHE A 193 10.48 -4.27 4.93
N PHE A 194 11.66 -4.46 5.54
CA PHE A 194 11.85 -4.17 6.95
C PHE A 194 11.48 -2.73 7.29
N TRP A 195 11.99 -1.75 6.54
CA TRP A 195 11.70 -0.34 6.80
C TRP A 195 10.21 -0.03 6.68
N SER A 196 9.52 -0.60 5.68
CA SER A 196 8.09 -0.39 5.49
C SER A 196 7.25 -1.01 6.61
N ALA A 197 7.63 -2.19 7.11
CA ALA A 197 7.02 -2.84 8.28
C ALA A 197 7.33 -2.11 9.59
N TRP A 198 8.56 -1.64 9.78
CA TRP A 198 8.98 -0.83 10.94
C TRP A 198 8.11 0.43 11.05
N ALA A 199 7.95 1.18 9.96
CA ALA A 199 7.08 2.35 9.93
C ALA A 199 5.61 2.00 10.29
N ALA A 200 5.18 0.78 9.97
CA ALA A 200 3.81 0.33 10.19
C ALA A 200 3.50 -0.03 11.66
N VAL A 201 4.51 -0.37 12.47
CA VAL A 201 4.34 -0.77 13.88
C VAL A 201 4.88 0.26 14.87
N THR A 202 5.90 1.02 14.49
CA THR A 202 6.59 1.94 15.40
C THR A 202 5.80 3.21 15.64
N GLU A 203 5.59 3.51 16.92
CA GLU A 203 4.87 4.68 17.41
C GLU A 203 5.56 5.99 17.03
N ARG A 204 4.78 7.00 16.64
CA ARG A 204 5.29 8.34 16.40
C ARG A 204 5.81 8.94 17.72
N PRO A 205 6.83 9.82 17.67
CA PRO A 205 7.29 10.52 18.87
C PRO A 205 6.15 11.24 19.60
N GLY A 206 5.85 10.81 20.83
CA GLY A 206 4.81 11.40 21.67
C GLY A 206 3.38 10.95 21.38
N GLU A 207 3.16 9.97 20.51
CA GLU A 207 1.82 9.44 20.19
C GLU A 207 1.74 7.93 20.43
N ALA A 208 0.53 7.41 20.64
CA ALA A 208 0.28 5.96 20.80
C ALA A 208 -0.08 5.25 19.47
N MET A 209 0.09 5.93 18.33
CA MET A 209 -0.18 5.38 17.01
C MET A 209 1.10 5.26 16.19
N SER A 210 1.18 4.26 15.30
CA SER A 210 2.31 4.12 14.39
C SER A 210 2.34 5.19 13.30
N TYR A 211 3.43 5.27 12.52
CA TYR A 211 3.53 6.24 11.41
C TYR A 211 2.40 6.10 10.38
N THR A 212 1.87 4.89 10.22
CA THR A 212 0.76 4.50 9.34
C THR A 212 -0.62 4.46 10.04
N GLN A 213 -0.76 5.10 11.21
CA GLN A 213 -1.99 5.10 12.01
C GLN A 213 -2.47 3.71 12.44
N ASN A 214 -1.54 2.85 12.89
CA ASN A 214 -1.79 1.46 13.31
C ASN A 214 -2.30 0.54 12.19
N TRP A 215 -2.08 0.89 10.92
CA TRP A 215 -2.16 -0.07 9.82
C TRP A 215 -0.84 -0.84 9.71
N PRO A 216 -0.81 -2.15 9.42
CA PRO A 216 -1.95 -3.05 9.18
C PRO A 216 -2.53 -3.56 10.49
N TYR A 217 -3.72 -4.17 10.44
CA TYR A 217 -4.27 -4.89 11.59
C TYR A 217 -3.36 -6.08 11.95
N GLU A 218 -2.77 -6.04 13.14
CA GLU A 218 -1.87 -7.08 13.65
C GLU A 218 -1.99 -7.14 15.18
N PRO A 219 -2.78 -8.09 15.71
CA PRO A 219 -2.98 -8.25 17.15
C PRO A 219 -1.70 -8.55 17.93
N LEU A 220 -0.72 -9.25 17.35
CA LEU A 220 0.52 -9.62 18.04
C LEU A 220 1.30 -8.38 18.49
N VAL A 221 1.26 -7.32 17.70
CA VAL A 221 1.87 -6.02 18.01
C VAL A 221 0.84 -4.96 18.46
N GLY A 222 -0.41 -5.39 18.63
CA GLY A 222 -1.58 -4.60 19.01
C GLY A 222 -1.87 -3.42 18.09
N ASN A 223 -1.59 -3.57 16.80
CA ASN A 223 -2.13 -2.66 15.81
C ASN A 223 -3.63 -2.86 15.70
N ARG A 224 -4.37 -1.81 16.05
CA ARG A 224 -5.83 -1.72 16.03
C ARG A 224 -6.25 -0.31 15.64
N PRO A 225 -7.43 -0.13 15.02
CA PRO A 225 -7.88 1.20 14.61
C PRO A 225 -7.86 2.19 15.77
N THR A 226 -7.33 3.39 15.52
CA THR A 226 -7.24 4.42 16.55
C THR A 226 -8.63 4.95 16.90
N SER A 227 -8.79 5.53 18.10
CA SER A 227 -10.05 6.20 18.47
C SER A 227 -10.42 7.33 17.51
N SER A 228 -9.43 8.03 16.96
CA SER A 228 -9.62 9.08 15.94
C SER A 228 -10.26 8.50 14.67
N THR A 229 -9.77 7.36 14.20
CA THR A 229 -10.29 6.67 13.01
C THR A 229 -11.79 6.38 13.15
N PHE A 230 -12.24 5.89 14.31
CA PHE A 230 -13.66 5.64 14.57
C PHE A 230 -14.51 6.93 14.56
N ILE A 231 -14.04 7.99 15.23
CA ILE A 231 -14.75 9.27 15.31
C ILE A 231 -14.95 9.88 13.91
N TRP A 232 -13.89 9.94 13.10
CA TRP A 232 -13.97 10.51 11.75
C TRP A 232 -14.81 9.65 10.80
N THR A 233 -14.84 8.33 10.99
CA THR A 233 -15.74 7.45 10.23
C THR A 233 -17.20 7.82 10.48
N VAL A 234 -17.61 8.01 11.75
CA VAL A 234 -18.98 8.43 12.10
C VAL A 234 -19.30 9.80 11.50
N PHE A 235 -18.42 10.79 11.65
CA PHE A 235 -18.64 12.11 11.08
C PHE A 235 -18.75 12.08 9.55
N SER A 236 -17.95 11.27 8.86
CA SER A 236 -18.02 11.14 7.40
C SER A 236 -19.39 10.66 6.93
N ILE A 237 -19.98 9.67 7.61
CA ILE A 237 -21.31 9.13 7.30
C ILE A 237 -22.39 10.19 7.57
N LEU A 238 -22.29 10.90 8.71
CA LEU A 238 -23.23 11.97 9.04
C LEU A 238 -23.19 13.12 8.02
N PHE A 239 -21.99 13.55 7.62
CA PHE A 239 -21.81 14.58 6.59
C PHE A 239 -22.30 14.13 5.23
N MET A 240 -22.08 12.87 4.86
CA MET A 240 -22.62 12.30 3.61
C MET A 240 -24.15 12.33 3.61
N ILE A 241 -24.80 11.84 4.67
CA ILE A 241 -26.27 11.83 4.78
C ILE A 241 -26.82 13.26 4.76
N ALA A 242 -26.22 14.17 5.53
CA ALA A 242 -26.61 15.57 5.55
C ALA A 242 -26.44 16.22 4.17
N GLY A 243 -25.33 15.96 3.48
CA GLY A 243 -25.06 16.46 2.13
C GLY A 243 -26.08 15.98 1.09
N ILE A 244 -26.39 14.68 1.10
CA ILE A 244 -27.43 14.10 0.23
C ILE A 244 -28.80 14.72 0.53
N GLY A 245 -29.16 14.84 1.82
CA GLY A 245 -30.41 15.44 2.25
C GLY A 245 -30.54 16.90 1.82
N LEU A 246 -29.49 17.71 2.00
CA LEU A 246 -29.44 19.11 1.57
C LEU A 246 -29.55 19.23 0.05
N MET A 247 -28.88 18.36 -0.71
CA MET A 247 -28.94 18.36 -2.17
C MET A 247 -30.34 17.96 -2.67
N ALA A 248 -30.96 16.95 -2.07
CA ALA A 248 -32.32 16.53 -2.39
C ALA A 248 -33.35 17.62 -2.04
N TRP A 249 -33.22 18.27 -0.89
CA TRP A 249 -34.06 19.41 -0.51
C TRP A 249 -33.88 20.59 -1.47
N HIS A 250 -32.63 20.96 -1.77
CA HIS A 250 -32.33 22.04 -2.71
C HIS A 250 -32.95 21.74 -4.08
N TYR A 251 -32.77 20.52 -4.59
CA TYR A 251 -33.39 20.07 -5.83
C TYR A 251 -34.92 20.18 -5.76
N ALA A 252 -35.57 19.64 -4.73
CA ALA A 252 -37.02 19.69 -4.61
C ALA A 252 -37.59 21.12 -4.59
N VAL A 253 -36.86 22.08 -4.00
CA VAL A 253 -37.32 23.48 -3.90
C VAL A 253 -36.95 24.32 -5.14
N TRP A 254 -35.89 23.96 -5.87
CA TRP A 254 -35.42 24.74 -7.05
C TRP A 254 -35.73 24.11 -8.41
N HIS A 255 -36.03 22.80 -8.45
CA HIS A 255 -36.37 22.11 -9.68
C HIS A 255 -37.64 22.70 -10.31
N GLY A 256 -37.61 22.93 -11.63
CA GLY A 256 -38.73 23.51 -12.38
C GLY A 256 -38.86 25.03 -12.32
N LYS A 257 -37.93 25.75 -11.66
CA LYS A 257 -37.85 27.22 -11.72
C LYS A 257 -37.28 27.75 -13.03
N GLU A 258 -36.58 26.90 -13.77
CA GLU A 258 -36.12 27.22 -15.13
C GLU A 258 -37.23 26.86 -16.13
N ALA A 259 -37.40 27.69 -17.15
CA ALA A 259 -38.35 27.41 -18.20
C ALA A 259 -37.97 26.11 -18.93
N PRO A 260 -38.93 25.22 -19.23
CA PRO A 260 -38.64 24.01 -19.97
C PRO A 260 -38.05 24.37 -21.33
N VAL A 261 -36.88 23.80 -21.63
CA VAL A 261 -36.24 23.97 -22.93
C VAL A 261 -37.06 23.16 -23.95
N VAL A 262 -37.61 23.83 -24.96
CA VAL A 262 -38.27 23.14 -26.06
C VAL A 262 -37.17 22.60 -26.98
N PRO A 263 -37.04 21.27 -27.14
CA PRO A 263 -36.04 20.72 -28.03
C PRO A 263 -36.35 21.18 -29.47
N PRO A 264 -35.33 21.52 -30.27
CA PRO A 264 -35.55 21.89 -31.66
C PRO A 264 -36.19 20.72 -32.43
N ALA A 265 -37.12 21.04 -33.34
CA ALA A 265 -37.85 20.03 -34.12
C ALA A 265 -36.95 19.24 -35.11
N LYS A 266 -35.73 19.70 -35.33
CA LYS A 266 -34.70 19.05 -36.15
C LYS A 266 -33.38 19.08 -35.39
N ASP A 267 -32.55 18.07 -35.61
CA ASP A 267 -31.21 18.02 -35.04
C ASP A 267 -30.40 19.25 -35.50
N PRO A 268 -29.97 20.13 -34.58
CA PRO A 268 -29.21 21.34 -34.93
C PRO A 268 -27.82 21.02 -35.50
N LEU A 269 -27.33 19.79 -35.35
CA LEU A 269 -26.05 19.33 -35.88
C LEU A 269 -26.17 18.66 -37.25
N ALA A 270 -27.38 18.32 -37.73
CA ALA A 270 -27.58 17.59 -38.98
C ALA A 270 -27.09 18.34 -40.23
N GLY A 271 -27.11 19.68 -40.19
CA GLY A 271 -26.60 20.53 -41.27
C GLY A 271 -25.09 20.82 -41.20
N LEU A 272 -24.40 20.33 -40.16
CA LEU A 272 -23.00 20.64 -39.92
C LEU A 272 -22.12 19.91 -40.96
N LEU A 273 -21.38 20.69 -41.75
CA LEU A 273 -20.42 20.14 -42.71
C LEU A 273 -19.25 19.52 -41.96
N VAL A 274 -19.09 18.21 -42.08
CA VAL A 274 -18.01 17.47 -41.42
C VAL A 274 -16.66 17.92 -41.98
N THR A 275 -15.89 18.63 -41.15
CA THR A 275 -14.57 19.14 -41.53
C THR A 275 -13.55 18.00 -41.64
N PRO A 276 -12.42 18.22 -42.35
CA PRO A 276 -11.35 17.22 -42.41
C PRO A 276 -10.82 16.80 -41.03
N SER A 277 -10.75 17.72 -40.06
CA SER A 277 -10.32 17.39 -38.68
C SER A 277 -11.33 16.49 -37.97
N MET A 278 -12.65 16.72 -38.12
CA MET A 278 -13.68 15.84 -37.60
C MET A 278 -13.64 14.44 -38.23
N LYS A 279 -13.33 14.32 -39.53
CA LYS A 279 -13.14 13.01 -40.16
C LYS A 279 -11.89 12.30 -39.63
N ALA A 280 -10.83 13.05 -39.33
CA ALA A 280 -9.59 12.50 -38.80
C ALA A 280 -9.77 11.91 -37.39
N THR A 281 -10.75 12.36 -36.59
CA THR A 281 -11.01 11.79 -35.25
C THR A 281 -11.43 10.32 -35.31
N ALA A 282 -11.93 9.83 -36.45
CA ALA A 282 -12.22 8.40 -36.67
C ALA A 282 -11.04 7.49 -36.29
N LYS A 283 -9.80 7.94 -36.54
CA LYS A 283 -8.58 7.21 -36.16
C LYS A 283 -8.47 7.00 -34.65
N TYR A 284 -8.87 7.98 -33.84
CA TYR A 284 -8.85 7.87 -32.38
C TYR A 284 -9.86 6.82 -31.91
N PHE A 285 -11.06 6.76 -32.49
CA PHE A 285 -12.04 5.73 -32.15
C PHE A 285 -11.52 4.32 -32.45
N TRP A 286 -10.85 4.12 -33.59
CA TRP A 286 -10.22 2.83 -33.91
C TRP A 286 -9.14 2.45 -32.90
N VAL A 287 -8.28 3.40 -32.52
CA VAL A 287 -7.25 3.15 -31.50
C VAL A 287 -7.87 2.83 -30.15
N VAL A 288 -8.91 3.55 -29.73
CA VAL A 288 -9.62 3.29 -28.47
C VAL A 288 -10.21 1.88 -28.45
N ILE A 289 -10.89 1.46 -29.53
CA ILE A 289 -11.46 0.11 -29.63
C ILE A 289 -10.35 -0.95 -29.60
N ALA A 290 -9.26 -0.74 -30.34
CA ALA A 290 -8.15 -1.68 -30.36
C ALA A 290 -7.51 -1.83 -28.98
N LEU A 291 -7.19 -0.73 -28.29
CA LEU A 291 -6.63 -0.76 -26.94
C LEU A 291 -7.60 -1.35 -25.92
N PHE A 292 -8.90 -1.13 -26.08
CA PHE A 292 -9.92 -1.75 -25.22
C PHE A 292 -9.91 -3.28 -25.37
N LEU A 293 -9.82 -3.80 -26.59
CA LEU A 293 -9.72 -5.24 -26.81
C LEU A 293 -8.42 -5.82 -26.25
N VAL A 294 -7.28 -5.14 -26.43
CA VAL A 294 -6.00 -5.55 -25.82
C VAL A 294 -6.11 -5.54 -24.29
N GLN A 295 -6.74 -4.53 -23.70
CA GLN A 295 -6.93 -4.44 -22.24
C GLN A 295 -7.79 -5.58 -21.70
N ILE A 296 -8.86 -5.97 -22.41
CA ILE A 296 -9.68 -7.14 -22.03
C ILE A 296 -8.83 -8.41 -22.07
N LEU A 297 -8.03 -8.61 -23.12
CA LEU A 297 -7.18 -9.79 -23.25
C LEU A 297 -6.12 -9.86 -22.14
N LEU A 298 -5.44 -8.75 -21.86
CA LEU A 298 -4.48 -8.67 -20.76
C LEU A 298 -5.16 -8.91 -19.40
N GLY A 299 -6.35 -8.34 -19.19
CA GLY A 299 -7.13 -8.59 -17.97
C GLY A 299 -7.51 -10.06 -17.79
N ALA A 300 -7.85 -10.76 -18.89
CA ALA A 300 -8.11 -12.20 -18.85
C ALA A 300 -6.85 -13.00 -18.50
N ILE A 301 -5.68 -12.61 -19.02
CA ILE A 301 -4.39 -13.23 -18.70
C ILE A 301 -4.04 -13.01 -17.22
N THR A 302 -4.15 -11.78 -16.71
CA THR A 302 -3.89 -11.46 -15.29
C THR A 302 -4.83 -12.22 -14.35
N ALA A 303 -6.10 -12.41 -14.73
CA ALA A 303 -7.03 -13.23 -13.95
C ALA A 303 -6.66 -14.72 -13.95
N HIS A 304 -6.10 -15.24 -15.05
CA HIS A 304 -5.67 -16.63 -15.17
C HIS A 304 -4.53 -16.99 -14.21
N TYR A 305 -3.58 -16.07 -14.02
CA TYR A 305 -2.50 -16.19 -13.03
C TYR A 305 -2.99 -16.46 -11.60
N GLN A 306 -4.20 -16.00 -11.24
CA GLN A 306 -4.79 -16.23 -9.92
C GLN A 306 -5.25 -17.67 -9.70
N VAL A 307 -5.34 -18.46 -10.77
CA VAL A 307 -5.87 -19.83 -10.76
C VAL A 307 -4.75 -20.83 -11.05
N GLU A 308 -3.97 -20.61 -12.11
CA GLU A 308 -2.91 -21.54 -12.53
C GLU A 308 -1.50 -21.13 -12.06
N GLY A 309 -1.40 -20.04 -11.29
CA GLY A 309 -0.12 -19.51 -10.84
C GLY A 309 0.75 -19.13 -12.03
N GLN A 310 1.95 -19.68 -12.13
CA GLN A 310 2.95 -19.31 -13.15
C GLN A 310 2.63 -19.70 -14.61
N ASN A 311 1.64 -20.58 -14.81
CA ASN A 311 1.38 -21.21 -16.11
C ASN A 311 0.06 -20.73 -16.73
N ALA A 312 -0.04 -20.88 -18.05
CA ALA A 312 -1.28 -20.75 -18.80
C ALA A 312 -1.49 -21.99 -19.68
N TYR A 313 -2.40 -22.88 -19.28
CA TYR A 313 -2.73 -24.14 -19.96
C TYR A 313 -1.50 -25.03 -20.24
N GLY A 314 -0.57 -25.08 -19.28
CA GLY A 314 0.66 -25.87 -19.36
C GLY A 314 1.86 -25.14 -19.99
N PHE A 315 1.70 -23.90 -20.44
CA PHE A 315 2.80 -23.06 -20.91
C PHE A 315 3.30 -22.14 -19.79
N ALA A 316 4.62 -22.04 -19.60
CA ALA A 316 5.26 -21.15 -18.62
C ALA A 316 5.21 -19.68 -19.05
N LEU A 317 4.00 -19.11 -19.13
CA LEU A 317 3.77 -17.75 -19.62
C LEU A 317 4.50 -16.70 -18.77
N SER A 318 4.72 -16.99 -17.48
CA SER A 318 5.40 -16.09 -16.55
C SER A 318 6.85 -15.75 -16.92
N GLU A 319 7.51 -16.55 -17.77
CA GLU A 319 8.85 -16.27 -18.26
C GLU A 319 8.89 -15.13 -19.30
N VAL A 320 7.76 -14.89 -19.98
CA VAL A 320 7.66 -13.91 -21.09
C VAL A 320 6.75 -12.74 -20.73
N LEU A 321 5.62 -13.02 -20.09
CA LEU A 321 4.62 -12.05 -19.68
C LEU A 321 4.18 -12.37 -18.25
N PRO A 322 5.01 -12.04 -17.23
CA PRO A 322 4.69 -12.28 -15.83
C PRO A 322 3.40 -11.55 -15.40
N TYR A 323 2.89 -11.91 -14.22
CA TYR A 323 1.70 -11.31 -13.63
C TYR A 323 1.81 -9.78 -13.48
N SER A 324 3.00 -9.30 -13.07
CA SER A 324 3.38 -7.90 -12.89
C SER A 324 3.76 -7.22 -14.21
#